data_AF-A0A2G6ZTA6-F1
#
_entry.id   AF-A0A2G6ZTA6-F1
#
_cell.length_a   1.000
_cell.length_b   1.000
_cell.length_c   1.000
_cell.angle_alpha   90.00
_cell.angle_beta   90.00
_cell.angle_gamma   90.00
#
_symmetry.space_group_name_H-M   'P 1'
#
loop_
_entity.id
_entity.type
_entity.pdbx_description
1 polymer ?
#
loop_
_entity_poly.entity_id
_entity_poly.type
_entity_poly.pdbx_seq_one_letter_code
_entity_poly.pdbx_strand_id
1 'polypeptide(L)'
;MKSIGQLAHVAASPRREESQAVSSVVAKLFLLMQGSYGTAFLSKFGSGALDGQGQDVGMLAALKVWGASLRKYAPDVIEAAADRIADFHPEFPPSLPQFEALCKAATPRKTYAEEAGLLALPAPTFQRMEVPIKPHGDGKDWARKIMTRSDAGDKTVSYRALKDAKEALGLNTRRQQEGAH
;
A
#
# COMPACT_ATOMS: atom_id res chain seq x y z
N MET A 1 27.50 -54.05 -19.36
CA MET A 1 26.03 -53.90 -19.37
C MET A 1 25.61 -53.47 -17.97
N LYS A 2 25.12 -52.23 -17.79
CA LYS A 2 24.73 -51.68 -16.48
C LYS A 2 23.20 -51.61 -16.42
N SER A 3 22.63 -52.07 -15.31
CA SER A 3 21.21 -52.35 -15.08
C SER A 3 20.35 -51.09 -14.96
N ILE A 4 19.13 -51.15 -15.52
CA ILE A 4 18.11 -50.08 -15.58
C ILE A 4 17.42 -49.82 -14.21
N GLY A 5 17.81 -50.55 -13.16
CA GLY A 5 17.15 -50.53 -11.84
C GLY A 5 17.54 -49.42 -10.86
N GLN A 6 18.27 -48.37 -11.26
CA GLN A 6 18.84 -47.39 -10.30
C GLN A 6 18.46 -45.91 -10.52
N LEU A 7 17.42 -45.62 -11.30
CA LEU A 7 16.94 -44.26 -11.55
C LEU A 7 15.62 -43.89 -10.82
N ALA A 8 15.27 -44.57 -9.73
CA ALA A 8 14.01 -44.33 -9.01
C ALA A 8 14.13 -43.71 -7.61
N HIS A 9 15.32 -43.26 -7.17
CA HIS A 9 15.50 -42.77 -5.79
C HIS A 9 16.38 -41.51 -5.67
N VAL A 10 16.15 -40.46 -6.47
CA VAL A 10 16.65 -39.11 -6.12
C VAL A 10 15.64 -38.06 -6.57
N ALA A 11 14.51 -37.99 -5.87
CA ALA A 11 13.68 -36.79 -5.80
C ALA A 11 12.79 -36.86 -4.55
N ALA A 12 13.41 -37.15 -3.39
CA ALA A 12 12.82 -36.81 -2.10
C ALA A 12 12.77 -35.28 -2.04
N SER A 13 11.68 -34.71 -2.57
CA SER A 13 11.37 -33.29 -2.46
C SER A 13 11.26 -32.91 -0.99
N PRO A 14 12.10 -31.99 -0.45
CA PRO A 14 11.84 -31.39 0.86
C PRO A 14 10.56 -30.51 0.85
N ARG A 15 9.94 -30.28 -0.32
CA ARG A 15 8.79 -29.40 -0.50
C ARG A 15 7.44 -29.98 -0.04
N ARG A 16 7.34 -31.27 0.27
CA ARG A 16 6.08 -31.92 0.66
C ARG A 16 5.80 -31.89 2.17
N GLU A 17 6.81 -31.80 3.02
CA GLU A 17 6.62 -31.78 4.47
C GLU A 17 6.20 -30.40 4.99
N GLU A 18 6.72 -29.30 4.40
CA GLU A 18 6.20 -27.93 4.65
C GLU A 18 4.74 -27.76 4.22
N SER A 19 4.24 -28.63 3.33
CA SER A 19 2.89 -28.52 2.79
C SER A 19 1.79 -29.05 3.72
N GLN A 20 2.12 -29.78 4.79
CA GLN A 20 1.12 -30.38 5.69
C GLN A 20 1.04 -29.73 7.07
N ALA A 21 2.01 -28.91 7.46
CA ALA A 21 1.90 -28.09 8.66
C ALA A 21 0.79 -27.04 8.43
N VAL A 22 -0.23 -27.06 9.30
CA VAL A 22 -1.19 -25.95 9.38
C VAL A 22 -0.38 -24.68 9.61
N SER A 23 -0.53 -23.69 8.73
CA SER A 23 0.17 -22.42 8.86
C SER A 23 -0.10 -21.84 10.24
N SER A 24 0.96 -21.58 11.01
CA SER A 24 0.86 -21.05 12.37
C SER A 24 0.06 -19.74 12.42
N VAL A 25 0.08 -18.97 11.34
CA VAL A 25 -0.74 -17.76 11.14
C VAL A 25 -2.23 -18.09 11.09
N VAL A 26 -2.63 -19.13 10.37
CA VAL A 26 -4.04 -19.53 10.25
C VAL A 26 -4.55 -20.12 11.56
N ALA A 27 -3.72 -20.83 12.30
CA ALA A 27 -4.06 -21.31 13.65
C ALA A 27 -4.31 -20.14 14.61
N LYS A 28 -3.46 -19.10 14.60
CA LYS A 28 -3.69 -17.87 15.37
C LYS A 28 -4.97 -17.14 14.96
N LEU A 29 -5.26 -17.08 13.66
CA LEU A 29 -6.48 -16.48 13.13
C LEU A 29 -7.74 -17.22 13.63
N PHE A 30 -7.72 -18.56 13.66
CA PHE A 30 -8.82 -19.36 14.19
C PHE A 30 -9.01 -19.15 15.68
N LEU A 31 -7.91 -19.05 16.44
CA LEU A 31 -7.95 -18.72 17.86
C LEU A 31 -8.56 -17.32 18.09
N LEU A 32 -8.18 -16.34 17.28
CA LEU A 32 -8.77 -15.00 17.32
C LEU A 32 -10.27 -15.04 17.05
N MET A 33 -10.71 -15.68 15.97
CA MET A 33 -12.13 -15.79 15.63
C MET A 33 -12.92 -16.55 16.70
N GLN A 34 -12.36 -17.62 17.27
CA GLN A 34 -12.99 -18.33 18.37
C GLN A 34 -13.15 -17.43 19.60
N GLY A 35 -12.15 -16.61 19.92
CA GLY A 35 -12.21 -15.64 21.01
C GLY A 35 -13.24 -14.53 20.78
N SER A 36 -13.35 -14.01 19.56
CA SER A 36 -14.26 -12.91 19.22
C SER A 36 -15.72 -13.34 19.08
N TYR A 37 -15.98 -14.52 18.50
CA TYR A 37 -17.33 -14.98 18.15
C TYR A 37 -17.84 -16.14 19.01
N GLY A 38 -16.99 -16.74 19.85
CA GLY A 38 -17.37 -17.80 20.77
C GLY A 38 -18.05 -18.99 20.08
N THR A 39 -19.25 -19.34 20.56
CA THR A 39 -20.01 -20.50 20.07
C THR A 39 -20.47 -20.35 18.63
N ALA A 40 -20.65 -19.12 18.11
CA ALA A 40 -21.02 -18.90 16.71
C ALA A 40 -19.92 -19.39 15.75
N PHE A 41 -18.66 -19.27 16.14
CA PHE A 41 -17.52 -19.82 15.41
C PHE A 41 -17.50 -21.34 15.44
N LEU A 42 -17.66 -21.93 16.62
CA LEU A 42 -17.68 -23.38 16.77
C LEU A 42 -18.87 -24.02 16.03
N SER A 43 -20.03 -23.38 16.05
CA SER A 43 -21.21 -23.85 15.30
C SER A 43 -20.99 -23.83 13.78
N LYS A 44 -20.22 -22.86 13.28
CA LYS A 44 -19.96 -22.70 11.85
C LYS A 44 -18.92 -23.68 11.30
N PHE A 45 -17.87 -23.98 12.06
CA PHE A 45 -16.73 -24.75 11.59
C PHE A 45 -16.54 -26.09 12.29
N GLY A 46 -17.12 -26.27 13.48
CA GLY A 46 -17.13 -27.53 14.19
C GLY A 46 -18.12 -28.51 13.58
N SER A 47 -17.79 -29.80 13.68
CA SER A 47 -18.61 -30.91 13.21
C SER A 47 -19.22 -31.71 14.36
N GLY A 48 -18.68 -31.58 15.58
CA GLY A 48 -19.00 -32.41 16.74
C GLY A 48 -18.34 -33.80 16.71
N ALA A 49 -17.71 -34.19 15.60
CA ALA A 49 -16.99 -35.44 15.47
C ALA A 49 -15.52 -35.24 15.87
N LEU A 50 -15.04 -36.03 16.82
CA LEU A 50 -13.65 -35.98 17.29
C LEU A 50 -12.79 -37.04 16.58
N ASP A 51 -11.54 -36.69 16.31
CA ASP A 51 -10.52 -37.64 15.84
C ASP A 51 -9.93 -38.47 17.00
N GLY A 52 -8.98 -39.35 16.67
CA GLY A 52 -8.29 -40.18 17.68
C GLY A 52 -7.45 -39.40 18.71
N GLN A 53 -7.29 -38.08 18.54
CA GLN A 53 -6.60 -37.17 19.44
C GLN A 53 -7.57 -36.22 20.17
N GLY A 54 -8.88 -36.43 20.02
CA GLY A 54 -9.91 -35.60 20.64
C GLY A 54 -10.09 -34.22 19.99
N GLN A 55 -9.61 -34.01 18.76
CA GLN A 55 -9.78 -32.76 18.01
C GLN A 55 -10.99 -32.83 17.09
N ASP A 56 -11.74 -31.73 16.95
CA ASP A 56 -12.88 -31.69 16.03
C ASP A 56 -12.43 -31.82 14.57
N VAL A 57 -12.94 -32.82 13.86
CA VAL A 57 -12.57 -33.16 12.48
C VAL A 57 -12.94 -32.03 11.52
N GLY A 58 -14.09 -31.39 11.72
CA GLY A 58 -14.55 -30.22 10.96
C GLY A 58 -13.60 -29.03 11.13
N MET A 59 -13.18 -28.77 12.36
CA MET A 59 -12.23 -27.70 12.66
C MET A 59 -10.87 -27.95 12.00
N LEU A 60 -10.36 -29.19 12.07
CA LEU A 60 -9.12 -29.57 11.40
C LEU A 60 -9.21 -29.47 9.87
N ALA A 61 -10.35 -29.85 9.29
CA ALA A 61 -10.60 -29.71 7.86
C ALA A 61 -10.63 -28.23 7.45
N ALA A 62 -11.33 -27.39 8.21
CA ALA A 62 -11.39 -25.95 7.98
C ALA A 62 -9.99 -25.31 8.06
N LEU A 63 -9.20 -25.64 9.09
CA LEU A 63 -7.81 -25.17 9.23
C LEU A 63 -6.95 -25.52 8.01
N LYS A 64 -7.07 -26.75 7.49
CA LYS A 64 -6.34 -27.19 6.29
C LYS A 64 -6.76 -26.42 5.04
N VAL A 65 -8.06 -26.23 4.83
CA VAL A 65 -8.60 -25.51 3.67
C VAL A 65 -8.20 -24.04 3.71
N TRP A 66 -8.36 -23.38 4.86
CA TRP A 66 -7.92 -21.99 5.04
C TRP A 66 -6.40 -21.86 4.89
N GLY A 67 -5.65 -22.80 5.46
CA GLY A 67 -4.20 -22.89 5.29
C GLY A 67 -3.76 -22.97 3.84
N ALA A 68 -4.46 -23.74 3.01
CA ALA A 68 -4.17 -23.84 1.58
C ALA A 68 -4.53 -22.55 0.82
N SER A 69 -5.73 -21.99 1.06
CA SER A 69 -6.22 -20.83 0.32
C SER A 69 -5.50 -19.53 0.65
N LEU A 70 -5.06 -19.36 1.91
CA LEU A 70 -4.41 -18.14 2.37
C LEU A 70 -2.91 -18.08 2.08
N ARG A 71 -2.28 -19.19 1.64
CA ARG A 71 -0.85 -19.24 1.28
C ARG A 71 -0.41 -18.22 0.22
N LYS A 72 -1.34 -17.70 -0.57
CA LYS A 72 -1.06 -16.69 -1.61
C LYS A 72 -0.94 -15.26 -1.07
N TYR A 73 -1.31 -15.02 0.19
CA TYR A 73 -1.19 -13.72 0.85
C TYR A 73 0.04 -13.72 1.75
N ALA A 74 0.68 -12.56 1.86
CA ALA A 74 1.77 -12.37 2.81
C ALA A 74 1.22 -12.36 4.26
N PRO A 75 2.02 -12.80 5.26
CA PRO A 75 1.55 -12.90 6.65
C PRO A 75 1.01 -11.58 7.22
N ASP A 76 1.65 -10.46 6.90
CA ASP A 76 1.25 -9.11 7.28
C ASP A 76 -0.12 -8.72 6.70
N VAL A 77 -0.42 -9.14 5.47
CA VAL A 77 -1.74 -8.93 4.84
C VAL A 77 -2.83 -9.73 5.58
N ILE A 78 -2.52 -10.95 6.02
CA ILE A 78 -3.46 -11.78 6.79
C ILE A 78 -3.73 -11.16 8.16
N GLU A 79 -2.70 -10.68 8.85
CA GLU A 79 -2.82 -9.98 10.13
C GLU A 79 -3.63 -8.68 9.99
N ALA A 80 -3.32 -7.84 9.00
CA ALA A 80 -4.05 -6.61 8.74
C ALA A 80 -5.53 -6.86 8.34
N ALA A 81 -5.81 -7.98 7.67
CA ALA A 81 -7.19 -8.39 7.40
C ALA A 81 -7.89 -8.92 8.66
N ALA A 82 -7.18 -9.61 9.55
CA ALA A 82 -7.70 -10.13 10.81
C ALA A 82 -8.15 -9.00 11.75
N ASP A 83 -7.37 -7.93 11.84
CA ASP A 83 -7.71 -6.74 12.66
C ASP A 83 -9.02 -6.07 12.23
N ARG A 84 -9.38 -6.20 10.94
CA ARG A 84 -10.59 -5.59 10.36
C ARG A 84 -11.82 -6.49 10.46
N ILE A 85 -11.68 -7.74 10.91
CA ILE A 85 -12.80 -8.70 10.93
C ILE A 85 -13.98 -8.14 11.73
N ALA A 86 -13.73 -7.54 12.89
CA ALA A 86 -14.78 -7.01 13.77
C ALA A 86 -15.57 -5.85 13.12
N ASP A 87 -14.92 -5.03 12.28
CA ASP A 87 -15.56 -3.89 11.62
C ASP A 87 -16.52 -4.35 10.51
N PHE A 88 -16.14 -5.37 9.73
CA PHE A 88 -16.90 -5.85 8.58
C PHE A 88 -17.87 -6.99 8.92
N HIS A 89 -17.61 -7.72 9.99
CA HIS A 89 -18.36 -8.91 10.40
C HIS A 89 -18.65 -8.89 11.91
N PRO A 90 -19.39 -7.90 12.45
CA PRO A 90 -19.58 -7.78 13.89
C PRO A 90 -20.38 -8.93 14.52
N GLU A 91 -21.34 -9.49 13.79
CA GLU A 91 -22.30 -10.46 14.35
C GLU A 91 -21.88 -11.92 14.17
N PHE A 92 -21.22 -12.24 13.05
CA PHE A 92 -20.93 -13.63 12.67
C PHE A 92 -19.52 -13.77 12.13
N PRO A 93 -18.82 -14.88 12.42
CA PRO A 93 -17.48 -15.11 11.90
C PRO A 93 -17.51 -15.21 10.37
N PRO A 94 -16.54 -14.59 9.68
CA PRO A 94 -16.50 -14.60 8.22
C PRO A 94 -16.29 -16.01 7.68
N SER A 95 -16.89 -16.27 6.52
CA SER A 95 -16.52 -17.40 5.68
C SER A 95 -15.16 -17.18 5.01
N LEU A 96 -14.55 -18.25 4.49
CA LEU A 96 -13.27 -18.15 3.78
C LEU A 96 -13.31 -17.15 2.61
N PRO A 97 -14.32 -17.14 1.71
CA PRO A 97 -14.38 -16.14 0.63
C PRO A 97 -14.50 -14.69 1.14
N GLN A 98 -15.22 -14.47 2.24
CA GLN A 98 -15.34 -13.15 2.87
C GLN A 98 -14.00 -12.70 3.44
N PHE A 99 -13.29 -13.59 4.14
CA PHE A 99 -11.97 -13.29 4.66
C PHE A 99 -10.92 -13.08 3.54
N GLU A 100 -11.00 -13.83 2.44
CA GLU A 100 -10.18 -13.58 1.26
C GLU A 100 -10.44 -12.20 0.63
N ALA A 101 -11.68 -11.72 0.67
CA ALA A 101 -11.99 -10.37 0.22
C ALA A 101 -11.32 -9.30 1.10
N LEU A 102 -11.29 -9.52 2.42
CA LEU A 102 -10.54 -8.66 3.36
C LEU A 102 -9.03 -8.70 3.08
N CYS A 103 -8.46 -9.89 2.82
CA CYS A 103 -7.05 -10.03 2.45
C CYS A 103 -6.73 -9.29 1.14
N LYS A 104 -7.59 -9.40 0.12
CA LYS A 104 -7.44 -8.65 -1.14
C LYS A 104 -7.50 -7.14 -0.92
N ALA A 105 -8.39 -6.68 -0.04
CA ALA A 105 -8.51 -5.26 0.30
C ALA A 105 -7.34 -4.75 1.15
N ALA A 106 -6.73 -5.60 1.97
CA ALA A 106 -5.55 -5.30 2.78
C ALA A 106 -4.24 -5.37 1.98
N THR A 107 -4.22 -6.06 0.84
CA THR A 107 -3.05 -6.17 -0.02
C THR A 107 -2.67 -4.77 -0.54
N PRO A 108 -1.43 -4.29 -0.29
CA PRO A 108 -0.97 -3.02 -0.82
C PRO A 108 -1.13 -2.97 -2.34
N ARG A 109 -1.85 -1.98 -2.84
CA ARG A 109 -1.95 -1.74 -4.28
C ARG A 109 -0.60 -1.26 -4.76
N LYS A 110 -0.02 -1.98 -5.73
CA LYS A 110 1.15 -1.50 -6.45
C LYS A 110 0.74 -0.28 -7.26
N THR A 111 1.61 0.72 -7.30
CA THR A 111 1.45 1.83 -8.24
C THR A 111 1.70 1.34 -9.66
N TYR A 112 1.16 2.03 -10.66
CA TYR A 112 1.41 1.69 -12.07
C TYR A 112 2.91 1.57 -12.39
N ALA A 113 3.75 2.43 -11.80
CA ALA A 113 5.19 2.39 -11.97
C ALA A 113 5.81 1.09 -11.42
N GLU A 114 5.36 0.61 -10.25
CA GLU A 114 5.83 -0.64 -9.65
C GLU A 114 5.32 -1.88 -10.41
N GLU A 115 4.09 -1.85 -10.92
CA GLU A 115 3.54 -2.94 -11.74
C GLU A 115 4.24 -3.05 -13.09
N ALA A 116 4.54 -1.92 -13.73
CA ALA A 116 5.23 -1.85 -15.01
C ALA A 116 6.76 -1.98 -14.88
N GLY A 117 7.29 -2.12 -13.65
CA GLY A 117 8.73 -2.20 -13.41
C GLY A 117 9.51 -0.95 -13.82
N LEU A 118 8.84 0.21 -13.84
CA LEU A 118 9.44 1.49 -14.20
C LEU A 118 10.29 2.00 -13.04
N LEU A 119 11.49 2.46 -13.35
CA LEU A 119 12.36 3.12 -12.37
C LEU A 119 11.68 4.40 -11.87
N ALA A 120 11.64 4.57 -10.55
CA ALA A 120 11.21 5.83 -9.95
C ALA A 120 12.16 6.95 -10.43
N LEU A 121 11.58 8.00 -11.02
CA LEU A 121 12.36 9.18 -11.40
C LEU A 121 12.87 9.86 -10.12
N PRO A 122 14.12 10.35 -10.10
CA PRO A 122 14.59 11.15 -8.98
C PRO A 122 13.72 12.39 -8.84
N ALA A 123 13.50 12.84 -7.60
CA ALA A 123 12.76 14.06 -7.35
C ALA A 123 13.44 15.24 -8.09
N PRO A 124 12.67 16.10 -8.78
CA PRO A 124 13.25 17.22 -9.51
C PRO A 124 13.93 18.16 -8.52
N THR A 125 15.24 18.37 -8.71
CA THR A 125 16.03 19.25 -7.85
C THR A 125 15.98 20.66 -8.42
N PHE A 126 15.32 21.58 -7.72
CA PHE A 126 15.29 23.00 -8.08
C PHE A 126 16.10 23.79 -7.05
N GLN A 127 17.21 24.40 -7.48
CA GLN A 127 17.94 25.36 -6.65
C GLN A 127 17.35 26.75 -6.88
N ARG A 128 16.64 27.27 -5.87
CA ARG A 128 16.20 28.67 -5.85
C ARG A 128 17.41 29.54 -5.59
N MET A 129 17.66 30.52 -6.47
CA MET A 129 18.71 31.50 -6.20
C MET A 129 18.22 32.52 -5.16
N GLU A 130 18.99 32.65 -4.08
CA GLU A 130 18.79 33.71 -3.10
C GLU A 130 19.56 34.94 -3.56
N VAL A 131 18.83 36.03 -3.83
CA VAL A 131 19.45 37.31 -4.18
C VAL A 131 19.13 38.32 -3.09
N PRO A 132 20.14 38.98 -2.48
CA PRO A 132 19.91 39.99 -1.47
C PRO A 132 19.26 41.22 -2.10
N ILE A 133 18.15 41.67 -1.51
CA ILE A 133 17.49 42.93 -1.88
C ILE A 133 17.42 43.84 -0.66
N LYS A 134 17.66 45.13 -0.85
CA LYS A 134 17.40 46.14 0.19
C LYS A 134 15.88 46.36 0.28
N PRO A 135 15.26 46.21 1.46
CA PRO A 135 13.82 46.42 1.59
C PRO A 135 13.47 47.90 1.45
N HIS A 136 12.41 48.20 0.70
CA HIS A 136 11.90 49.56 0.52
C HIS A 136 10.64 49.82 1.37
N GLY A 137 9.99 48.77 1.89
CA GLY A 137 8.89 48.91 2.86
C GLY A 137 7.56 49.39 2.29
N ASP A 138 7.38 49.36 0.98
CA ASP A 138 6.18 49.82 0.25
C ASP A 138 5.22 48.68 -0.14
N GLY A 139 5.44 47.48 0.39
CA GLY A 139 4.67 46.27 0.05
C GLY A 139 4.98 45.69 -1.34
N LYS A 140 5.88 46.29 -2.13
CA LYS A 140 6.28 45.84 -3.47
C LYS A 140 7.64 45.14 -3.51
N ASP A 141 8.23 44.89 -2.35
CA ASP A 141 9.54 44.23 -2.23
C ASP A 141 9.54 42.80 -2.78
N TRP A 142 8.39 42.12 -2.75
CA TRP A 142 8.24 40.80 -3.39
C TRP A 142 8.44 40.88 -4.92
N ALA A 143 7.95 41.94 -5.56
CA ALA A 143 8.08 42.15 -7.00
C ALA A 143 9.51 42.49 -7.38
N ARG A 144 10.19 43.34 -6.59
CA ARG A 144 11.63 43.60 -6.74
C ARG A 144 12.45 42.32 -6.59
N LYS A 145 12.16 41.50 -5.58
CA LYS A 145 12.83 40.20 -5.36
C LYS A 145 12.71 39.28 -6.57
N ILE A 146 11.52 39.20 -7.17
CA ILE A 146 11.27 38.38 -8.36
C ILE A 146 12.04 38.89 -9.57
N MET A 147 12.03 40.21 -9.81
CA MET A 147 12.78 40.82 -10.91
C MET A 147 14.29 40.61 -10.74
N THR A 148 14.84 40.91 -9.56
CA THR A 148 16.27 40.71 -9.27
C THR A 148 16.68 39.24 -9.39
N ARG A 149 15.83 38.29 -8.98
CA ARG A 149 16.09 36.85 -9.20
C ARG A 149 16.05 36.49 -10.67
N SER A 150 15.11 37.03 -11.44
CA SER A 150 15.03 36.81 -12.89
C SER A 150 16.25 37.36 -13.62
N ASP A 151 16.69 38.57 -13.26
CA ASP A 151 17.84 39.24 -13.84
C ASP A 151 19.14 38.51 -13.49
N ALA A 152 19.19 37.88 -12.30
CA ALA A 152 20.26 36.95 -11.91
C ALA A 152 20.21 35.59 -12.64
N GLY A 153 19.22 35.36 -13.52
CA GLY A 153 19.10 34.14 -14.33
C GLY A 153 18.36 32.99 -13.65
N ASP A 154 17.54 33.26 -12.62
CA ASP A 154 16.81 32.23 -11.88
C ASP A 154 15.69 31.61 -12.72
N LYS A 155 15.93 30.41 -13.23
CA LYS A 155 14.97 29.63 -14.03
C LYS A 155 13.78 29.09 -13.22
N THR A 156 13.80 29.21 -11.89
CA THR A 156 12.66 28.82 -11.04
C THR A 156 11.56 29.88 -11.01
N VAL A 157 11.79 31.07 -11.56
CA VAL A 157 10.77 32.10 -11.63
C VAL A 157 9.82 31.80 -12.79
N SER A 158 8.54 31.58 -12.48
CA SER A 158 7.53 31.30 -13.50
C SER A 158 7.21 32.55 -14.32
N TYR A 159 6.78 32.34 -15.57
CA TYR A 159 6.32 33.42 -16.45
C TYR A 159 5.24 34.31 -15.79
N ARG A 160 4.30 33.69 -15.07
CA ARG A 160 3.23 34.43 -14.40
C ARG A 160 3.75 35.32 -13.28
N ALA A 161 4.65 34.80 -12.46
CA ALA A 161 5.29 35.57 -11.38
C ALA A 161 6.06 36.78 -11.92
N LEU A 162 6.75 36.64 -13.06
CA LEU A 162 7.42 37.76 -13.74
C LEU A 162 6.42 38.82 -14.22
N LYS A 163 5.30 38.40 -14.81
CA LYS A 163 4.28 39.32 -15.31
C LYS A 163 3.66 40.13 -14.17
N ASP A 164 3.29 39.45 -13.08
CA ASP A 164 2.67 40.08 -11.92
C ASP A 164 3.65 41.03 -11.21
N ALA A 165 4.94 40.67 -11.13
CA ALA A 165 5.98 41.56 -10.61
C ALA A 165 6.15 42.82 -11.47
N LYS A 166 6.16 42.68 -12.80
CA LYS A 166 6.20 43.82 -13.72
C LYS A 166 4.98 44.72 -13.59
N GLU A 167 3.80 44.16 -13.37
CA GLU A 167 2.57 44.91 -13.16
C GLU A 167 2.57 45.68 -11.83
N ALA A 168 2.99 45.04 -10.73
CA ALA A 168 3.09 45.68 -9.42
C ALA A 168 4.10 46.86 -9.40
N LEU A 169 5.16 46.77 -10.21
CA LEU A 169 6.16 47.81 -10.40
C LEU A 169 5.77 48.85 -11.46
N GLY A 170 4.63 48.71 -12.14
CA GLY A 170 4.16 49.67 -13.15
C GLY A 170 4.96 49.64 -14.46
N LEU A 171 5.65 48.53 -14.76
CA LEU A 171 6.49 48.36 -15.94
C LEU A 171 5.71 47.89 -17.20
N ASN A 172 4.42 47.57 -17.05
CA ASN A 172 3.52 47.13 -18.14
C ASN A 172 2.56 48.23 -18.61
N THR A 173 2.96 49.50 -18.55
CA THR A 173 2.07 50.64 -18.85
C THR A 173 2.04 50.93 -20.35
N ARG A 174 1.25 50.15 -21.10
CA ARG A 174 0.85 50.47 -22.48
C ARG A 174 -0.66 50.42 -22.75
N ARG A 175 -1.50 50.34 -21.71
CA ARG A 175 -2.98 50.32 -21.87
C ARG A 175 -3.76 51.38 -21.09
N GLN A 176 -3.13 52.21 -20.25
CA GLN A 176 -3.87 53.19 -19.43
C GLN A 176 -3.94 54.61 -20.04
N GLN A 177 -3.35 54.87 -21.22
CA GLN A 177 -3.36 56.21 -21.85
C GLN A 177 -4.30 56.37 -23.06
N GLU A 178 -5.07 55.34 -23.47
CA GLU A 178 -5.99 55.43 -24.63
C GLU A 178 -7.47 55.58 -24.23
N GLY A 179 -7.78 55.89 -22.97
CA GLY A 179 -9.15 55.91 -22.45
C GLY A 179 -9.63 57.24 -21.85
N ALA A 180 -9.06 58.37 -22.27
CA ALA A 180 -9.52 59.70 -21.83
C ALA A 180 -9.40 60.71 -22.97
N HIS A 181 -10.39 60.73 -23.85
CA HIS A 181 -10.77 61.88 -24.67
C HIS A 181 -12.29 61.92 -24.78
#